data_AF-A0A0F9U191-F1
#
_entry.id   AF-A0A0F9U191-F1
#
_cell.length_a   1.000
_cell.length_b   1.000
_cell.length_c   1.000
_cell.angle_alpha   90.00
_cell.angle_beta   90.00
_cell.angle_gamma   90.00
#
_symmetry.space_group_name_H-M   'P 1'
#
loop_
_entity.id
_entity.type
_entity.pdbx_description
1 polymer ?
#
loop_
_entity_poly.entity_id
_entity_poly.type
_entity_poly.pdbx_seq_one_letter_code
_entity_poly.pdbx_strand_id
1 'polypeptide(L)' 'MKLWLFKGKEDLPEDDNPWQPGWDEDHGFVVRAEDEEIATTYIRQESAYYGWKYEKYYTVEELLPAGDPGIIV' A
#
# COMPACT_ATOMS: atom_id res chain seq x y z
N MET A 1 -6.38 -15.25 -9.02
CA MET A 1 -5.97 -14.77 -7.68
C MET A 1 -4.53 -14.33 -7.75
N LYS A 2 -4.29 -13.08 -7.38
CA LYS A 2 -3.04 -12.32 -7.56
C LYS A 2 -2.56 -11.79 -6.22
N LEU A 3 -1.35 -11.22 -6.18
CA LEU A 3 -0.84 -10.49 -5.04
C LEU A 3 -0.73 -9.01 -5.42
N TRP A 4 -1.13 -8.14 -4.50
CA TRP A 4 -1.14 -6.69 -4.66
C TRP A 4 -0.32 -6.06 -3.56
N LEU A 5 0.67 -5.24 -3.91
CA LEU A 5 1.51 -4.52 -2.96
C LEU A 5 1.02 -3.08 -2.84
N PHE A 6 0.68 -2.67 -1.63
CA PHE A 6 0.34 -1.30 -1.28
C PHE A 6 1.49 -0.67 -0.49
N LYS A 7 1.97 0.49 -0.93
CA LYS A 7 3.02 1.28 -0.26
C LYS A 7 2.56 2.71 -0.04
N GLY A 8 2.93 3.32 1.08
CA GLY A 8 2.74 4.76 1.28
C GLY A 8 3.53 5.55 0.23
N LYS A 9 2.95 6.62 -0.32
CA LYS A 9 3.66 7.52 -1.23
C LYS A 9 4.68 8.35 -0.46
N GLU A 10 5.89 8.40 -1.00
CA GLU A 10 7.03 9.11 -0.39
C GLU A 10 7.04 10.61 -0.72
N ASP A 11 6.40 11.02 -1.81
CA ASP A 11 6.46 12.37 -2.39
C ASP A 11 5.24 13.25 -2.02
N LEU A 12 4.72 13.08 -0.80
CA LEU A 12 3.59 13.86 -0.30
C LEU A 12 4.03 15.17 0.38
N PRO A 13 3.25 16.27 0.25
CA PRO A 13 3.49 17.50 0.99
C PRO A 13 3.52 17.26 2.50
N GLU A 14 4.44 17.90 3.23
CA GLU A 14 4.63 17.69 4.68
C GLU A 14 3.34 17.95 5.49
N ASP A 15 2.53 18.92 5.09
CA ASP A 15 1.26 19.27 5.73
C ASP A 15 0.08 18.35 5.33
N ASP A 16 0.28 17.44 4.38
CA ASP A 16 -0.70 16.45 3.90
C ASP A 16 -0.05 15.05 3.77
N ASN A 17 0.99 14.75 4.55
CA ASN A 17 1.64 13.44 4.56
C ASN A 17 1.21 12.67 5.81
N PRO A 18 0.24 11.73 5.70
CA PRO A 18 -0.22 10.99 6.86
C PRO A 18 0.91 10.14 7.45
N TRP A 19 1.83 9.65 6.62
CA TRP A 19 2.91 8.77 7.02
C TRP A 19 3.97 9.46 7.89
N GLN A 20 4.00 10.79 8.00
CA GLN A 20 4.93 11.48 8.91
C GLN A 20 4.29 11.80 10.27
N PRO A 21 5.02 11.60 11.40
CA PRO A 21 6.39 11.07 11.50
C PRO A 21 6.48 9.52 11.46
N GLY A 22 5.35 8.81 11.36
CA GLY A 22 5.22 7.35 11.53
C GLY A 22 5.67 6.44 10.39
N TRP A 23 6.59 6.87 9.52
CA TRP A 23 7.09 6.04 8.40
C TRP A 23 7.69 4.71 8.88
N ASP A 24 8.25 4.73 10.09
CA ASP A 24 8.85 3.55 10.71
C ASP A 24 7.82 2.51 11.18
N GLU A 25 6.51 2.84 11.22
CA GLU A 25 5.45 1.95 11.75
C GLU A 25 4.57 1.31 10.65
N ASP A 26 4.44 1.95 9.48
CA ASP A 26 3.52 1.54 8.42
C ASP A 26 4.25 0.84 7.25
N HIS A 27 4.52 -0.46 7.39
CA HIS A 27 5.32 -1.27 6.43
C HIS A 27 4.61 -1.69 5.12
N GLY A 28 3.48 -1.07 4.77
CA GLY A 28 2.69 -1.45 3.59
C GLY A 28 1.92 -2.75 3.73
N PHE A 29 1.10 -3.08 2.73
CA PHE A 29 0.27 -4.29 2.72
C PHE A 29 0.56 -5.16 1.50
N VAL A 30 0.56 -6.48 1.69
CA VAL A 30 0.45 -7.44 0.59
C VAL A 30 -0.91 -8.12 0.69
N VAL A 31 -1.76 -7.93 -0.32
CA VAL A 31 -3.14 -8.43 -0.34
C VAL A 31 -3.32 -9.46 -1.43
N ARG A 32 -3.95 -10.58 -1.11
CA ARG A 32 -4.34 -11.60 -2.08
C ARG A 32 -5.79 -11.38 -2.53
N ALA A 33 -5.99 -11.02 -3.80
CA ALA A 33 -7.31 -10.71 -4.36
C ALA A 33 -7.42 -11.12 -5.83
N GLU A 34 -8.63 -11.10 -6.40
CA GLU A 34 -8.84 -11.37 -7.83
C GLU A 34 -8.41 -10.18 -8.70
N ASP A 35 -8.68 -8.97 -8.23
CA ASP A 35 -8.37 -7.70 -8.88
C ASP A 35 -7.98 -6.61 -7.84
N GLU A 36 -7.61 -5.44 -8.34
CA GLU A 36 -7.17 -4.28 -7.55
C GLU A 36 -8.31 -3.69 -6.71
N GLU A 37 -9.55 -3.71 -7.21
CA GLU A 37 -10.70 -3.14 -6.54
C GLU A 37 -11.05 -3.92 -5.27
N ILE A 38 -11.03 -5.25 -5.37
CA ILE A 38 -11.20 -6.14 -4.22
C ILE A 38 -10.03 -5.95 -3.24
N ALA A 39 -8.78 -5.89 -3.72
CA ALA A 39 -7.61 -5.66 -2.87
C ALA A 39 -7.72 -4.34 -2.10
N THR A 40 -8.14 -3.28 -2.79
CA THR A 40 -8.36 -1.94 -2.23
C THR A 40 -9.45 -1.93 -1.18
N THR A 41 -10.52 -2.70 -1.41
CA THR A 41 -11.61 -2.85 -0.43
C THR A 41 -11.10 -3.47 0.87
N TYR A 42 -10.23 -4.49 0.81
CA TYR A 42 -9.62 -5.09 1.99
C TYR A 42 -8.78 -4.09 2.78
N ILE A 43 -7.86 -3.34 2.14
CA ILE A 43 -7.03 -2.39 2.89
C ILE A 43 -7.86 -1.28 3.55
N ARG A 44 -8.95 -0.84 2.89
CA ARG A 44 -9.84 0.21 3.41
C ARG A 44 -10.73 -0.28 4.55
N GLN A 45 -10.99 -1.59 4.64
CA GLN A 45 -11.75 -2.21 5.73
C GLN A 45 -10.86 -2.55 6.92
N GLU A 46 -9.67 -3.12 6.67
CA GLU A 46 -8.77 -3.63 7.71
C GLU A 46 -7.92 -2.52 8.36
N SER A 47 -7.62 -1.46 7.61
CA SER A 47 -6.82 -0.37 8.14
C SER A 47 -7.69 0.72 8.75
N ALA A 48 -7.52 0.94 10.06
CA ALA A 48 -8.09 2.09 10.75
C ALA A 48 -7.33 3.40 10.46
N TYR A 49 -6.19 3.31 9.79
CA TYR A 49 -5.28 4.43 9.61
C TYR A 49 -5.60 5.25 8.36
N TYR A 50 -5.60 6.58 8.52
CA TYR A 50 -6.10 7.53 7.54
C TYR A 50 -5.39 7.44 6.19
N GLY A 51 -4.07 7.18 6.17
CA GLY A 51 -3.28 7.05 4.95
C GLY A 51 -3.78 5.94 4.02
N TRP A 52 -4.25 4.81 4.55
CA TRP A 52 -4.71 3.67 3.74
C TRP A 52 -6.15 3.83 3.22
N LYS A 53 -6.88 4.83 3.72
CA LYS A 53 -8.26 5.08 3.33
C LYS A 53 -8.37 5.79 1.98
N TYR A 54 -7.37 6.59 1.60
CA TYR A 54 -7.43 7.44 0.42
C TYR A 54 -6.29 7.13 -0.55
N GLU A 55 -6.65 6.85 -1.80
CA GLU A 55 -5.72 6.50 -2.89
C GLU A 55 -4.63 7.57 -3.13
N LYS A 56 -4.90 8.82 -2.77
CA LYS A 56 -3.88 9.88 -2.91
C LYS A 56 -2.62 9.60 -2.09
N TYR A 57 -2.68 8.78 -1.03
CA TYR A 57 -1.57 8.55 -0.11
C TYR A 57 -0.78 7.26 -0.34
N TYR A 58 -1.20 6.36 -1.22
CA TYR A 58 -0.48 5.11 -1.47
C TYR A 58 -0.36 4.79 -2.96
N THR A 59 0.61 3.95 -3.29
CA THR A 59 0.69 3.26 -4.58
C THR A 59 0.18 1.84 -4.43
N VAL A 60 -0.31 1.27 -5.53
CA VAL A 60 -0.69 -0.13 -5.62
C VAL A 60 -0.07 -0.72 -6.89
N GLU A 61 0.49 -1.92 -6.76
CA GLU A 61 1.02 -2.67 -7.91
C GLU A 61 0.69 -4.16 -7.81
N GLU A 62 0.46 -4.80 -8.96
CA GLU A 62 0.33 -6.25 -9.04
C GLU A 62 1.72 -6.89 -8.96
N LEU A 63 1.93 -7.75 -7.96
CA LEU A 63 3.13 -8.57 -7.86
C LEU A 63 3.04 -9.73 -8.84
N LEU A 64 3.92 -9.71 -9.84
CA LEU A 64 4.01 -10.76 -10.85
C LEU A 64 4.62 -12.04 -10.26
N PRO A 65 4.23 -13.22 -10.76
CA PRO A 65 4.75 -14.51 -10.29
C PRO A 65 6.22 -14.76 -10.67
N ALA A 66 6.84 -13.88 -11.47
CA ALA A 66 8.25 -13.95 -11.86
C ALA A 66 8.96 -12.64 -11.52
N GLY A 67 10.20 -12.73 -11.06
CA GLY A 67 11.05 -11.60 -10.70
C GLY A 67 12.43 -12.08 -10.22
N ASP A 68 13.35 -11.15 -10.05
CA ASP A 68 14.69 -11.43 -9.49
C ASP A 68 14.64 -11.48 -7.96
N PRO A 69 15.41 -12.38 -7.31
CA PRO A 69 15.50 -12.40 -5.85
C PRO A 69 16.13 -11.09 -5.33
N GLY A 70 15.40 -10.40 -4.45
CA GLY A 70 15.84 -9.14 -3.85
C GLY A 70 14.87 -8.65 -2.76
N ILE A 71 15.29 -7.64 -2.00
CA ILE A 71 14.41 -6.94 -1.05
C ILE A 71 13.71 -5.84 -1.84
N ILE A 72 12.37 -5.88 -1.87
CA ILE A 72 11.56 -4.74 -2.27
C ILE A 72 11.49 -3.83 -1.05
N VAL A 73 12.35 -2.81 -1.02
CA VAL A 73 12.22 -1.65 -0.10
C VAL A 73 11.19 -0.70 -0.69
#